data_AF-A0AAQ3W6X1-F1
#
_entry.id   AF-A0AAQ3W6X1-F1
#
_cell.length_a   1.000
_cell.length_b   1.000
_cell.length_c   1.000
_cell.angle_alpha   90.00
_cell.angle_beta   90.00
_cell.angle_gamma   90.00
#
_symmetry.space_group_name_H-M   'P 1'
#
loop_
_entity.id
_entity.type
_entity.pdbx_description
1 polymer ?
#
loop_
_entity_poly.entity_id
_entity_poly.type
_entity_poly.pdbx_seq_one_letter_code
_entity_poly.pdbx_strand_id
1 'polypeptide(L)'
;MKQEHLEIEYRKNRKQYEEQEEELYHQRDKGIQMLEEIAESTDYYLRNLEEDRTARNQSLYVLEEMKEEIVQVFKADQTQIEESLEQLEINYHKQQQQLIEQENETKEGEIEC
;
A
#
# COMPACT_ATOMS: atom_id res chain seq x y z
N MET A 1 -28.22 1.23 15.87
CA MET A 1 -27.51 2.46 15.42
C MET A 1 -26.01 2.43 15.72
N LYS A 2 -25.54 2.13 16.95
CA LYS A 2 -24.09 2.14 17.25
C LYS A 2 -23.28 1.06 16.50
N GLN A 3 -23.75 -0.19 16.45
CA GLN A 3 -23.10 -1.26 15.68
C GLN A 3 -23.05 -0.96 14.17
N GLU A 4 -24.16 -0.51 13.61
CA GLU A 4 -24.26 -0.15 12.19
C GLU A 4 -23.31 1.00 11.82
N HIS A 5 -23.18 2.01 12.68
CA HIS A 5 -22.22 3.08 12.49
C HIS A 5 -20.78 2.57 12.51
N LEU A 6 -20.43 1.74 13.50
CA LEU A 6 -19.11 1.12 13.61
C LEU A 6 -18.76 0.29 12.36
N GLU A 7 -19.72 -0.48 11.83
CA GLU A 7 -19.51 -1.28 10.63
C GLU A 7 -19.33 -0.41 9.37
N ILE A 8 -20.09 0.68 9.25
CA ILE A 8 -19.93 1.64 8.15
C ILE A 8 -18.54 2.29 8.19
N GLU A 9 -18.09 2.73 9.37
CA GLU A 9 -16.77 3.34 9.53
C GLU A 9 -15.65 2.36 9.22
N TYR A 10 -15.74 1.12 9.72
CA TYR A 10 -14.78 0.07 9.41
C TYR A 10 -14.68 -0.17 7.90
N ARG A 11 -15.82 -0.39 7.23
CA ARG A 11 -15.85 -0.64 5.78
C ARG A 11 -15.29 0.55 4.98
N LYS A 12 -15.61 1.78 5.40
CA LYS A 12 -15.08 2.98 4.75
C LYS A 12 -13.56 3.05 4.89
N ASN A 13 -13.03 2.87 6.09
CA ASN A 13 -11.59 2.97 6.34
C ASN A 13 -10.83 1.83 5.64
N ARG A 14 -11.37 0.60 5.68
CA ARG A 14 -10.81 -0.55 4.97
C ARG A 14 -10.71 -0.27 3.47
N LYS A 15 -11.81 0.22 2.87
CA LYS A 15 -11.84 0.58 1.46
C LYS A 15 -10.78 1.65 1.11
N GLN A 16 -10.56 2.63 1.98
CA GLN A 16 -9.53 3.66 1.75
C GLN A 16 -8.13 3.07 1.71
N TYR A 17 -7.81 2.11 2.58
CA TYR A 17 -6.51 1.41 2.55
C TYR A 17 -6.37 0.53 1.31
N GLU A 18 -7.44 -0.17 0.89
CA GLU A 18 -7.44 -0.96 -0.36
C GLU A 18 -7.21 -0.06 -1.60
N GLU A 19 -7.83 1.13 -1.64
CA GLU A 19 -7.60 2.12 -2.71
C GLU A 19 -6.16 2.67 -2.68
N GLN A 20 -5.58 2.90 -1.50
CA GLN A 20 -4.19 3.32 -1.34
C GLN A 20 -3.21 2.25 -1.81
N GLU A 21 -3.49 0.98 -1.50
CA GLU A 21 -2.71 -0.15 -1.97
C GLU A 21 -2.73 -0.22 -3.50
N GLU A 22 -3.91 -0.17 -4.12
CA GLU A 22 -4.05 -0.20 -5.58
C GLU A 22 -3.27 0.94 -6.26
N GLU A 23 -3.37 2.16 -5.74
CA GLU A 23 -2.60 3.31 -6.25
C GLU A 23 -1.09 3.10 -6.09
N LEU A 24 -0.63 2.52 -4.97
CA LEU A 24 0.78 2.21 -4.74
C LEU A 24 1.30 1.21 -5.79
N TYR A 25 0.53 0.16 -6.10
CA TYR A 25 0.85 -0.77 -7.19
C TYR A 25 0.93 -0.05 -8.54
N HIS A 26 -0.04 0.82 -8.83
CA HIS A 26 -0.07 1.59 -10.07
C HIS A 26 1.17 2.49 -10.23
N GLN A 27 1.56 3.18 -9.15
CA GLN A 27 2.73 4.06 -9.15
C GLN A 27 4.04 3.30 -9.35
N ARG A 28 4.19 2.14 -8.69
CA ARG A 28 5.35 1.26 -8.89
C ARG A 28 5.48 0.85 -10.35
N ASP A 29 4.39 0.32 -10.93
CA ASP A 29 4.40 -0.21 -12.29
C ASP A 29 4.69 0.91 -13.30
N LYS A 30 4.09 2.08 -13.12
CA LYS A 30 4.36 3.25 -13.94
C LYS A 30 5.83 3.70 -13.83
N GLY A 31 6.39 3.73 -12.62
CA GLY A 31 7.79 4.09 -12.39
C GLY A 31 8.76 3.14 -13.08
N ILE A 32 8.53 1.83 -12.95
CA ILE A 32 9.34 0.80 -13.61
C ILE A 32 9.22 0.93 -15.14
N GLN A 33 8.01 1.07 -15.67
CA GLN A 33 7.80 1.23 -17.11
C GLN A 33 8.55 2.46 -17.67
N MET A 34 8.50 3.59 -16.98
CA MET A 34 9.23 4.79 -17.41
C MET A 34 10.75 4.55 -17.45
N LEU A 35 11.31 3.82 -16.48
CA LEU A 35 12.73 3.46 -16.50
C LEU A 35 13.07 2.49 -17.64
N GLU A 36 12.16 1.57 -17.98
CA GLU A 36 12.32 0.68 -19.14
C GLU A 36 12.35 1.45 -20.46
N GLU A 37 11.43 2.39 -20.65
CA GLU A 37 11.41 3.26 -21.84
C GLU A 37 12.70 4.10 -21.95
N ILE A 38 13.22 4.59 -20.82
CA ILE A 38 14.50 5.30 -20.78
C ILE A 38 15.66 4.35 -21.10
N ALA A 39 15.65 3.13 -20.58
CA ALA A 39 16.69 2.13 -20.86
C ALA A 39 16.72 1.75 -22.34
N GLU A 40 15.56 1.50 -22.94
CA GLU A 40 15.43 1.18 -24.37
C GLU A 40 15.92 2.32 -25.25
N SER A 41 15.52 3.56 -24.95
CA SER A 41 15.98 4.73 -25.70
C SER A 41 17.48 4.97 -25.54
N THR A 42 18.01 4.85 -24.32
CA THR A 42 19.44 4.95 -24.02
C THR A 42 20.24 3.91 -24.79
N ASP A 43 19.76 2.66 -24.79
CA ASP A 43 20.38 1.58 -25.56
C ASP A 43 20.35 1.89 -27.06
N TYR A 44 19.19 2.27 -27.60
CA TYR A 44 19.03 2.57 -29.02
C TYR A 44 20.00 3.66 -29.51
N TYR A 45 20.11 4.77 -28.78
CA TYR A 45 20.96 5.89 -29.19
C TYR A 45 22.45 5.61 -29.00
N LEU A 46 22.84 4.87 -27.97
CA LEU A 46 24.25 4.65 -27.64
C LEU A 46 24.84 3.36 -28.24
N ARG A 47 24.02 2.44 -28.76
CA ARG A 47 24.47 1.12 -29.26
C ARG A 47 25.52 1.18 -30.37
N ASN A 48 25.49 2.23 -31.21
CA ASN A 48 26.39 2.37 -32.36
C ASN A 48 27.62 3.26 -32.09
N LEU A 49 27.74 3.82 -30.89
CA LEU A 49 28.87 4.65 -30.50
C LEU A 49 29.91 3.76 -29.80
N GLU A 50 30.92 3.28 -30.54
CA GLU A 50 31.96 2.39 -30.01
C GLU A 50 32.74 3.01 -28.84
N GLU A 51 32.92 4.33 -28.85
CA GLU A 51 33.61 5.09 -27.79
C GLU A 51 32.77 5.21 -26.50
N ASP A 52 31.44 5.04 -26.59
CA ASP A 52 30.50 5.24 -25.48
C ASP A 52 29.98 3.95 -24.85
N ARG A 53 30.57 2.78 -25.17
CA ARG A 53 30.13 1.50 -24.58
C ARG A 53 30.16 1.50 -23.05
N THR A 54 31.17 2.14 -22.45
CA THR A 54 31.27 2.29 -21.00
C THR A 54 30.16 3.19 -20.45
N ALA A 55 29.92 4.34 -21.08
CA ALA A 55 28.87 5.28 -20.68
C ALA A 55 27.46 4.65 -20.81
N ARG A 56 27.20 3.90 -21.88
CA ARG A 56 25.97 3.12 -22.07
C ARG A 56 25.77 2.12 -20.94
N ASN A 57 26.77 1.30 -20.65
CA ASN A 57 26.65 0.27 -19.61
C ASN A 57 26.48 0.89 -18.22
N GLN A 58 27.18 1.98 -17.92
CA GLN A 58 27.00 2.73 -16.67
C GLN A 58 25.59 3.30 -16.56
N SER A 59 25.07 3.89 -17.63
CA SER A 59 23.71 4.45 -17.65
C SER A 59 22.65 3.38 -17.43
N LEU A 60 22.77 2.22 -18.10
CA LEU A 60 21.87 1.09 -17.91
C LEU A 60 21.95 0.51 -16.50
N TYR A 61 23.16 0.45 -15.92
CA TYR A 61 23.34 0.01 -14.53
C TYR A 61 22.63 0.94 -13.54
N VAL A 62 22.77 2.26 -13.70
CA VAL A 62 22.07 3.24 -12.84
C VAL A 62 20.56 3.09 -12.96
N LEU A 63 20.02 2.86 -14.17
CA LEU A 63 18.58 2.65 -14.35
C LEU A 63 18.09 1.38 -13.63
N GLU A 64 18.90 0.33 -13.58
CA GLU A 64 18.58 -0.88 -12.83
C GLU A 64 18.60 -0.63 -11.31
N GLU A 65 19.59 0.09 -10.79
CA GLU A 65 19.63 0.49 -9.38
C GLU A 65 18.38 1.32 -9.00
N MET A 66 17.94 2.22 -9.88
CA MET A 66 16.71 3.01 -9.66
C MET A 66 15.45 2.12 -9.64
N LYS A 67 15.38 1.05 -10.46
CA LYS A 67 14.27 0.10 -10.39
C LYS A 67 14.26 -0.65 -9.05
N GLU A 68 15.43 -1.08 -8.58
CA GLU A 68 15.56 -1.72 -7.27
C GLU A 68 15.12 -0.80 -6.14
N GLU A 69 15.48 0.49 -6.20
CA GLU A 69 15.04 1.50 -5.24
C GLU A 69 13.51 1.65 -5.23
N ILE A 70 12.87 1.74 -6.40
CA ILE A 70 11.40 1.79 -6.51
C ILE A 70 10.77 0.56 -5.83
N VAL A 71 11.32 -0.65 -6.06
CA VAL A 71 10.81 -1.88 -5.44
C VAL A 71 11.00 -1.88 -3.93
N GLN A 72 12.10 -1.34 -3.42
CA GLN A 72 12.35 -1.25 -1.98
C GLN A 72 11.40 -0.29 -1.29
N VAL A 73 11.21 0.92 -1.86
CA VAL A 73 10.25 1.90 -1.34
C VAL A 73 8.83 1.33 -1.39
N PHE A 74 8.44 0.74 -2.52
CA PHE A 74 7.15 0.09 -2.67
C PHE A 74 6.89 -0.96 -1.58
N LYS A 75 7.87 -1.81 -1.27
CA LYS A 75 7.72 -2.83 -0.22
C LYS A 75 7.54 -2.22 1.17
N ALA A 76 8.28 -1.16 1.48
CA ALA A 76 8.15 -0.47 2.76
C ALA A 76 6.75 0.13 2.93
N ASP A 77 6.26 0.82 1.91
CA ASP A 77 4.93 1.43 1.90
C ASP A 77 3.82 0.37 1.94
N GLN A 78 4.00 -0.74 1.20
CA GLN A 78 3.07 -1.87 1.22
C GLN A 78 2.96 -2.46 2.63
N THR A 79 4.08 -2.75 3.29
CA THR A 79 4.07 -3.27 4.67
C THR A 79 3.37 -2.31 5.62
N GLN A 80 3.55 -0.99 5.46
CA GLN A 80 2.86 -0.01 6.30
C GLN A 80 1.33 -0.04 6.10
N ILE A 81 0.85 -0.24 4.87
CA ILE A 81 -0.59 -0.38 4.58
C ILE A 81 -1.13 -1.68 5.20
N GLU A 82 -0.42 -2.79 5.04
CA GLU A 82 -0.78 -4.10 5.62
C GLU A 82 -0.90 -4.02 7.16
N GLU A 83 0.08 -3.41 7.83
CA GLU A 83 0.05 -3.19 9.28
C GLU A 83 -1.14 -2.30 9.69
N SER A 84 -1.45 -1.27 8.89
CA SER A 84 -2.58 -0.37 9.15
C SER A 84 -3.94 -1.07 9.01
N LEU A 85 -4.06 -1.98 8.05
CA LEU A 85 -5.23 -2.84 7.86
C LEU A 85 -5.41 -3.83 9.02
N GLU A 86 -4.33 -4.51 9.43
CA GLU A 86 -4.37 -5.41 10.59
C GLU A 86 -4.80 -4.64 11.85
N GLN A 87 -4.22 -3.46 12.09
CA GLN A 87 -4.57 -2.65 13.24
C GLN A 87 -6.02 -2.16 13.19
N LEU A 88 -6.55 -1.86 12.00
CA LEU A 88 -7.96 -1.52 11.80
C LEU A 88 -8.87 -2.70 12.17
N GLU A 89 -8.55 -3.92 11.74
CA GLU A 89 -9.31 -5.14 12.06
C GLU A 89 -9.32 -5.43 13.57
N ILE A 90 -8.15 -5.36 14.20
CA ILE A 90 -8.01 -5.53 15.66
C ILE A 90 -8.90 -4.51 16.40
N ASN A 91 -8.86 -3.24 15.98
CA ASN A 91 -9.63 -2.18 16.63
C ASN A 91 -11.13 -2.36 16.45
N TYR A 92 -11.56 -2.73 15.24
CA TYR A 92 -12.96 -3.02 14.96
C TYR A 92 -13.50 -4.14 15.86
N HIS A 93 -12.78 -5.26 15.97
CA HIS A 93 -13.21 -6.37 16.82
C HIS A 93 -13.24 -6.01 18.31
N LYS A 94 -12.25 -5.24 18.80
CA LYS A 94 -12.27 -4.74 20.18
C LYS A 94 -13.48 -3.86 20.45
N GLN A 95 -13.79 -2.92 19.56
CA GLN A 95 -14.95 -2.02 19.70
C GLN A 95 -16.28 -2.79 19.60
N GLN A 96 -16.34 -3.80 18.75
CA GLN A 96 -17.51 -4.67 18.62
C GLN A 96 -17.77 -5.44 19.93
N GLN A 97 -16.73 -6.01 20.55
CA GLN A 97 -16.83 -6.71 21.84
C GLN A 97 -17.32 -5.78 22.95
N GLN A 98 -16.74 -4.58 23.05
CA GLN A 98 -17.14 -3.58 24.04
C GLN A 98 -18.60 -3.17 23.90
N LEU A 99 -19.10 -3.03 22.67
CA LEU A 99 -20.52 -2.73 22.44
C LEU A 99 -21.43 -3.87 22.91
N ILE A 100 -21.04 -5.12 22.67
CA ILE A 100 -21.80 -6.30 23.12
C ILE A 100 -21.84 -6.36 24.65
N GLU A 101 -20.71 -6.14 25.32
CA GLU A 101 -20.63 -6.11 26.78
C GLU A 101 -21.54 -5.02 27.36
N GLN A 102 -21.47 -3.79 26.83
CA GLN A 102 -22.34 -2.69 27.26
C GLN A 102 -23.83 -2.97 27.06
N GLU A 103 -24.19 -3.59 25.94
CA GLU A 103 -25.59 -3.97 25.66
C GLU A 103 -26.10 -5.06 26.61
N ASN A 104 -25.23 -5.95 27.08
CA ASN A 104 -25.60 -6.99 28.06
C ASN A 104 -25.73 -6.41 29.47
N GLU A 105 -24.78 -5.58 29.92
CA GLU A 105 -24.84 -4.89 31.21
C GLU A 105 -26.11 -4.02 31.35
N THR A 106 -26.49 -3.34 30.27
CA THR A 106 -27.72 -2.52 30.25
C THR A 106 -28.97 -3.37 30.42
N LYS A 107 -29.03 -4.55 29.78
CA LYS A 107 -30.17 -5.47 29.89
C LYS A 107 -30.29 -6.12 31.25
N GLU A 108 -29.18 -6.44 31.91
CA GLU A 108 -29.19 -6.99 33.28
C GLU A 108 -29.68 -5.94 34.30
N GLY A 109 -29.25 -4.69 34.16
CA GLY A 109 -29.73 -3.59 35.03
C GLY A 109 -31.21 -3.24 34.86
N GLU A 110 -31.80 -3.47 33.68
CA GLU A 110 -33.23 -3.28 33.41
C GLU A 110 -34.12 -4.41 33.97
N ILE A 111 -33.56 -5.60 34.25
CA ILE A 111 -34.30 -6.74 34.82
C ILE A 111 -34.34 -6.70 36.36
N GLU A 112 -33.39 -6.00 37.00
CA GLU A 112 -33.30 -5.88 38.46
C GLU A 112 -34.06 -4.67 39.07
N CYS A 113 -34.74 -3.86 38.25
CA CYS A 113 -35.60 -2.73 38.69
C CYS A 113 -37.09 -3.05 38.56
#